data_AF-A0A2A6LTA2-F1
#
_entry.id   AF-A0A2A6LTA2-F1
#
_cell.length_a   1.000
_cell.length_b   1.000
_cell.length_c   1.000
_cell.angle_alpha   90.00
_cell.angle_beta   90.00
_cell.angle_gamma   90.00
#
_symmetry.space_group_name_H-M   'P 1'
#
loop_
_entity.id
_entity.type
_entity.pdbx_description
1 polymer ?
#
loop_
_entity_poly.entity_id
_entity_poly.type
_entity_poly.pdbx_seq_one_letter_code
_entity_poly.pdbx_strand_id
1 'polypeptide(L)'
;MTLGLAPLTELDAVNEILGTIAESPVNSLDEEVVIDASLAMKILKTTSVEVQSRGWWFNRLDEYELLPDVRKEIQLPPNVLKIKATGATSSKVVQRGQLLYDLTNKTLEFEAPVTVELTQGLEFEEMPSTARVYITVRAARKYQDRYFGDQATHSYTKQDETEALAALKNEDLEFDDPNMLEDSQFVSGLRKP
;
A
#
# COMPACT_ATOMS: atom_id res chain seq x y z
N MET A 1 25.00 9.88 -22.47
CA MET A 1 23.62 9.40 -22.30
C MET A 1 23.00 10.26 -21.23
N THR A 2 21.90 10.95 -21.52
CA THR A 2 21.16 11.71 -20.52
C THR A 2 20.64 10.72 -19.49
N LEU A 3 21.36 10.57 -18.37
CA LEU A 3 20.81 9.94 -17.18
C LEU A 3 19.68 10.84 -16.72
N GLY A 4 18.49 10.64 -17.28
CA GLY A 4 17.27 11.06 -16.61
C GLY A 4 17.28 10.41 -15.25
N LEU A 5 16.96 11.17 -14.20
CA LEU A 5 16.79 10.62 -12.86
C LEU A 5 15.66 9.58 -12.97
N ALA A 6 16.03 8.30 -13.03
CA ALA A 6 15.06 7.22 -13.05
C ALA A 6 14.41 7.17 -11.68
N PRO A 7 13.09 6.92 -11.60
CA PRO A 7 12.45 6.76 -10.32
C PRO A 7 13.03 5.54 -9.60
N LEU A 8 13.10 5.59 -8.28
CA LEU A 8 13.82 4.64 -7.42
C LEU A 8 13.46 3.20 -7.79
N THR A 9 14.45 2.39 -8.19
CA THR A 9 14.19 0.99 -8.55
C THR A 9 14.16 0.09 -7.32
N GLU A 10 13.62 -1.12 -7.43
CA GLU A 10 13.66 -2.10 -6.33
C GLU A 10 15.11 -2.40 -5.90
N LEU A 11 16.04 -2.50 -6.85
CA LEU A 11 17.45 -2.73 -6.57
C LEU A 11 18.09 -1.54 -5.83
N ASP A 12 17.79 -0.32 -6.26
CA ASP A 12 18.29 0.90 -5.60
C ASP A 12 17.76 0.99 -4.16
N ALA A 13 16.48 0.65 -3.96
CA ALA A 13 15.85 0.62 -2.64
C ALA A 13 16.51 -0.43 -1.72
N VAL A 14 16.81 -1.63 -2.23
CA VAL A 14 17.53 -2.66 -1.47
C VAL A 14 18.94 -2.19 -1.11
N ASN A 15 19.65 -1.56 -2.06
CA ASN A 15 20.97 -1.01 -1.82
C ASN A 15 20.97 0.13 -0.79
N GLU A 16 19.93 0.96 -0.77
CA GLU A 16 19.74 2.00 0.25
C GLU A 16 19.54 1.38 1.64
N ILE A 17 18.76 0.30 1.75
CA ILE A 17 18.56 -0.44 3.01
C ILE A 17 19.89 -1.02 3.51
N LEU A 18 20.67 -1.69 2.65
CA LEU A 18 21.99 -2.24 3.02
C LEU A 18 22.99 -1.14 3.39
N GLY A 19 22.91 0.02 2.72
CA GLY A 19 23.75 1.18 3.02
C GLY A 19 23.59 1.69 4.46
N THR A 20 22.43 1.51 5.09
CA THR A 20 22.20 1.93 6.49
C THR A 20 23.07 1.19 7.50
N ILE A 21 23.55 -0.01 7.16
CA ILE A 21 24.43 -0.82 8.00
C ILE A 21 25.87 -0.87 7.47
N ALA A 22 26.20 0.02 6.53
CA ALA A 22 27.49 0.08 5.85
C ALA A 22 27.88 -1.22 5.12
N GLU A 23 26.89 -1.98 4.64
CA GLU A 23 27.15 -3.13 3.78
C GLU A 23 27.41 -2.71 2.33
N SER A 24 28.12 -3.58 1.60
CA SER A 24 28.43 -3.31 0.19
C SER A 24 27.18 -3.45 -0.68
N PRO A 25 26.97 -2.55 -1.66
CA PRO A 25 25.82 -2.62 -2.55
C PRO A 25 25.90 -3.88 -3.43
N VAL A 26 24.73 -4.43 -3.75
CA VAL A 26 24.57 -5.56 -4.65
C VAL A 26 24.21 -5.09 -6.07
N ASN A 27 24.68 -5.85 -7.07
CA ASN A 27 24.43 -5.56 -8.48
C ASN A 27 23.28 -6.39 -9.07
N SER A 28 22.81 -7.42 -8.37
CA SER A 28 21.62 -8.20 -8.73
C SER A 28 20.84 -8.59 -7.49
N LEU A 29 19.53 -8.81 -7.67
CA LEU A 29 18.61 -9.31 -6.64
C LEU A 29 18.59 -10.85 -6.57
N ASP A 30 19.64 -11.52 -7.07
CA ASP A 30 19.69 -12.98 -7.05
C ASP A 30 19.74 -13.46 -5.59
N GLU A 31 18.66 -14.10 -5.14
CA GLU A 31 18.37 -14.49 -3.76
C GLU A 31 19.42 -15.46 -3.17
N GLU A 32 20.33 -16.02 -3.98
CA GLU A 32 21.28 -17.06 -3.59
C GLU A 32 22.66 -16.54 -3.13
N VAL A 33 23.01 -15.27 -3.35
CA VAL A 33 24.42 -14.84 -3.17
C VAL A 33 24.68 -14.13 -1.84
N VAL A 34 23.70 -13.41 -1.27
CA VAL A 34 23.90 -12.63 -0.02
C VAL A 34 22.67 -12.73 0.88
N ILE A 35 22.86 -13.30 2.08
CA ILE A 35 21.80 -13.49 3.08
C ILE A 35 21.17 -12.14 3.44
N ASP A 36 21.99 -11.10 3.64
CA ASP A 36 21.53 -9.77 4.05
C ASP A 36 20.70 -9.07 2.95
N ALA A 37 21.06 -9.25 1.67
CA ALA A 37 20.27 -8.72 0.56
C ALA A 37 18.90 -9.40 0.44
N SER A 38 18.84 -10.73 0.58
CA SER A 38 17.56 -11.47 0.57
C SER A 38 16.64 -11.03 1.71
N LEU A 39 17.24 -10.71 2.86
CA LEU A 39 16.53 -10.26 4.05
C LEU A 39 16.03 -8.82 3.90
N ALA A 40 16.86 -7.93 3.36
CA ALA A 40 16.49 -6.56 3.02
C ALA A 40 15.31 -6.56 2.02
N MET A 41 15.37 -7.37 0.97
CA MET A 41 14.29 -7.55 -0.01
C MET A 41 12.99 -8.02 0.65
N LYS A 42 13.07 -9.02 1.55
CA LYS A 42 11.89 -9.51 2.29
C LYS A 42 11.28 -8.42 3.17
N ILE A 43 12.10 -7.60 3.82
CA ILE A 43 11.65 -6.48 4.66
C ILE A 43 11.04 -5.37 3.81
N LEU A 44 11.60 -5.08 2.64
CA LEU A 44 11.05 -4.14 1.67
C LEU A 44 9.66 -4.59 1.21
N LYS A 45 9.53 -5.84 0.72
CA LYS A 45 8.23 -6.40 0.27
C LYS A 45 7.18 -6.40 1.38
N THR A 46 7.56 -6.82 2.60
CA THR A 46 6.64 -6.82 3.76
C THR A 46 6.21 -5.40 4.12
N THR A 47 7.13 -4.44 4.06
CA THR A 47 6.83 -3.03 4.37
C THR A 47 5.97 -2.39 3.29
N SER A 48 6.21 -2.73 2.02
CA SER A 48 5.38 -2.30 0.89
C SER A 48 3.92 -2.74 1.11
N VAL A 49 3.69 -4.02 1.39
CA VAL A 49 2.34 -4.54 1.70
C VAL A 49 1.70 -3.81 2.88
N GLU A 50 2.44 -3.57 3.96
CA GLU A 50 1.92 -2.85 5.12
C GLU A 50 1.54 -1.39 4.80
N VAL A 51 2.39 -0.68 4.06
CA VAL A 51 2.13 0.71 3.65
C VAL A 51 0.91 0.78 2.72
N GLN A 52 0.87 -0.08 1.71
CA GLN A 52 -0.21 -0.13 0.74
C GLN A 52 -1.55 -0.55 1.38
N SER A 53 -1.54 -1.40 2.41
CA SER A 53 -2.75 -1.83 3.12
C SER A 53 -3.52 -0.69 3.82
N ARG A 54 -2.89 0.47 4.02
CA ARG A 54 -3.53 1.66 4.54
C ARG A 54 -4.56 2.24 3.56
N GLY A 55 -4.34 2.04 2.26
CA GLY A 55 -5.17 2.57 1.17
C GLY A 55 -4.87 4.04 0.89
N TRP A 56 -4.16 4.27 -0.21
CA TRP A 56 -3.75 5.57 -0.76
C TRP A 56 -4.48 5.83 -2.08
N TRP A 57 -4.46 7.08 -2.55
CA TRP A 57 -5.06 7.47 -3.82
C TRP A 57 -4.67 6.59 -5.02
N PHE A 58 -3.42 6.13 -5.08
CA PHE A 58 -2.92 5.35 -6.21
C PHE A 58 -3.30 3.86 -6.18
N ASN A 59 -3.69 3.32 -5.01
CA ASN A 59 -3.98 1.89 -4.86
C ASN A 59 -5.37 1.60 -4.29
N ARG A 60 -6.20 2.63 -4.09
CA ARG A 60 -7.61 2.53 -3.78
C ARG A 60 -8.42 2.61 -5.07
N LEU A 61 -9.27 1.62 -5.27
CA LEU A 61 -10.27 1.58 -6.33
C LEU A 61 -11.64 1.72 -5.68
N ASP A 62 -12.22 2.89 -5.85
CA ASP A 62 -13.58 3.17 -5.42
C ASP A 62 -14.57 2.63 -6.46
N GLU A 63 -15.76 2.27 -5.99
CA GLU A 63 -16.88 1.79 -6.82
C GLU A 63 -16.55 0.60 -7.75
N TYR A 64 -15.66 -0.29 -7.32
CA TYR A 64 -15.31 -1.48 -8.10
C TYR A 64 -16.45 -2.51 -8.07
N GLU A 65 -17.03 -2.80 -9.23
CA GLU A 65 -18.11 -3.76 -9.37
C GLU A 65 -17.57 -5.19 -9.50
N LEU A 66 -17.95 -6.04 -8.54
CA LEU A 66 -17.62 -7.46 -8.55
C LEU A 66 -18.83 -8.28 -9.02
N LEU A 67 -18.60 -9.06 -10.07
CA LEU A 67 -19.61 -9.93 -10.67
C LEU A 67 -19.53 -11.35 -10.10
N PRO A 68 -20.66 -11.95 -9.69
CA PRO A 68 -20.67 -13.36 -9.28
C PRO A 68 -20.49 -14.29 -10.50
N ASP A 69 -19.78 -15.38 -10.28
CA ASP A 69 -19.61 -16.47 -11.26
C ASP A 69 -20.86 -17.36 -11.34
N VAL A 70 -20.85 -18.38 -12.21
CA VAL A 70 -21.94 -19.37 -12.38
C VAL A 70 -22.31 -20.06 -11.07
N ARG A 71 -21.37 -20.17 -10.13
CA ARG A 71 -21.58 -20.73 -8.79
C ARG A 71 -22.17 -19.73 -7.78
N LYS A 72 -22.53 -18.51 -8.22
CA LYS A 72 -22.90 -17.36 -7.38
C LYS A 72 -21.79 -16.89 -6.43
N GLU A 73 -20.55 -17.32 -6.64
CA GLU A 73 -19.41 -16.93 -5.82
C GLU A 73 -18.66 -15.77 -6.48
N ILE A 74 -18.16 -14.82 -5.69
CA ILE A 74 -17.33 -13.72 -6.19
C ILE A 74 -15.85 -14.04 -5.90
N GLN A 75 -15.08 -14.24 -6.97
CA GLN A 75 -13.64 -14.45 -6.93
C GLN A 75 -12.91 -13.10 -6.90
N LEU A 76 -12.01 -12.95 -5.95
CA LEU A 76 -11.20 -11.74 -5.79
C LEU A 76 -9.87 -11.87 -6.53
N PRO A 77 -9.37 -10.80 -7.15
CA PRO A 77 -8.03 -10.78 -7.70
C PRO A 77 -6.98 -11.17 -6.62
N PRO A 78 -5.86 -11.80 -7.00
CA PRO A 78 -4.84 -12.24 -6.06
C PRO A 78 -4.10 -11.08 -5.35
N ASN A 79 -4.12 -9.89 -5.95
CA ASN A 79 -3.42 -8.70 -5.47
C ASN A 79 -4.30 -7.83 -4.54
N VAL A 80 -5.41 -8.33 -4.01
CA VAL A 80 -6.27 -7.56 -3.10
C VAL A 80 -5.73 -7.60 -1.67
N LEU A 81 -5.46 -6.42 -1.11
CA LEU A 81 -4.96 -6.25 0.26
C LEU A 81 -6.10 -6.00 1.26
N LYS A 82 -7.13 -5.26 0.84
CA LYS A 82 -8.25 -4.87 1.70
C LYS A 82 -9.50 -4.65 0.87
N ILE A 83 -10.64 -5.01 1.45
CA ILE A 83 -11.95 -4.80 0.87
C ILE A 83 -12.84 -4.15 1.91
N LYS A 84 -13.65 -3.19 1.45
CA LYS A 84 -14.66 -2.54 2.25
C LYS A 84 -15.94 -2.41 1.42
N ALA A 85 -17.07 -2.69 2.04
CA ALA A 85 -18.37 -2.46 1.41
C ALA A 85 -18.62 -0.96 1.27
N THR A 86 -19.00 -0.51 0.07
CA THR A 86 -19.44 0.86 -0.19
C THR A 86 -20.93 1.00 0.14
N GLY A 87 -21.41 2.20 0.47
CA GLY A 87 -22.80 2.45 0.90
C GLY A 87 -23.90 2.02 -0.08
N ALA A 88 -23.56 1.76 -1.35
CA ALA A 88 -24.46 1.14 -2.33
C ALA A 88 -24.80 -0.33 -1.97
N THR A 89 -23.92 -1.02 -1.25
CA THR A 89 -24.09 -2.40 -0.81
C THR A 89 -24.51 -2.41 0.67
N SER A 90 -25.71 -2.88 0.98
CA SER A 90 -26.21 -2.95 2.36
C SER A 90 -25.50 -3.99 3.24
N SER A 91 -24.84 -4.96 2.61
CA SER A 91 -24.18 -6.08 3.27
C SER A 91 -22.72 -5.77 3.62
N LYS A 92 -22.28 -6.19 4.81
CA LYS A 92 -20.87 -6.12 5.19
C LYS A 92 -20.13 -7.28 4.55
N VAL A 93 -19.25 -6.99 3.60
CA VAL A 93 -18.43 -8.01 2.92
C VAL A 93 -17.03 -8.09 3.52
N VAL A 94 -16.45 -9.29 3.51
CA VAL A 94 -15.07 -9.56 3.93
C VAL A 94 -14.44 -10.57 2.98
N GLN A 95 -13.13 -10.47 2.79
CA GLN A 95 -12.37 -11.49 2.07
C GLN A 95 -12.14 -12.74 2.94
N ARG A 96 -12.38 -13.92 2.38
CA ARG A 96 -11.99 -15.22 2.96
C ARG A 96 -11.24 -16.03 1.92
N GLY A 97 -9.91 -16.08 2.07
CA GLY A 97 -9.06 -16.64 1.01
C GLY A 97 -9.17 -15.78 -0.25
N GLN A 98 -9.60 -16.40 -1.34
CA GLN A 98 -9.79 -15.74 -2.64
C GLN A 98 -11.27 -15.46 -2.97
N LEU A 99 -12.16 -15.65 -1.99
CA LEU A 99 -13.59 -15.46 -2.15
C LEU A 99 -14.09 -14.30 -1.30
N LEU A 100 -15.10 -13.59 -1.81
CA LEU A 100 -15.86 -12.62 -1.03
C LEU A 100 -16.88 -13.35 -0.15
N TYR A 101 -17.03 -12.92 1.09
CA TYR A 101 -17.97 -13.48 2.05
C TYR A 101 -18.86 -12.37 2.62
N ASP A 102 -20.17 -12.58 2.60
CA ASP A 102 -21.13 -11.68 3.23
C ASP A 102 -21.27 -12.02 4.73
N LEU A 103 -20.89 -11.09 5.61
CA LEU A 103 -21.02 -11.23 7.07
C LEU A 103 -22.45 -11.00 7.57
N THR A 104 -23.27 -10.23 6.84
CA THR A 104 -24.66 -9.94 7.19
C THR A 104 -25.52 -11.18 6.98
N ASN A 105 -25.44 -11.77 5.79
CA ASN A 105 -26.22 -12.96 5.42
C ASN A 105 -25.49 -14.28 5.70
N LYS A 106 -24.21 -14.21 6.09
CA LYS A 106 -23.34 -15.35 6.40
C LYS A 106 -23.18 -16.35 5.24
N THR A 107 -23.24 -15.86 4.01
CA THR A 107 -23.19 -16.67 2.78
C THR A 107 -22.00 -16.31 1.89
N LEU A 108 -21.63 -17.24 1.01
CA LEU A 108 -20.68 -17.04 -0.10
C LEU A 108 -21.41 -16.76 -1.43
N GLU A 109 -22.73 -16.91 -1.45
CA GLU A 109 -23.55 -16.78 -2.64
C GLU A 109 -24.10 -15.35 -2.80
N PHE A 110 -23.82 -14.74 -3.95
CA PHE A 110 -24.29 -13.43 -4.35
C PHE A 110 -25.15 -13.56 -5.60
N GLU A 111 -26.39 -13.07 -5.54
CA GLU A 111 -27.33 -13.11 -6.68
C GLU A 111 -27.23 -11.88 -7.58
N ALA A 112 -26.63 -10.80 -7.07
CA ALA A 112 -26.45 -9.53 -7.74
C ALA A 112 -24.99 -9.09 -7.67
N PRO A 113 -24.54 -8.22 -8.60
CA PRO A 113 -23.25 -7.57 -8.51
C PRO A 113 -23.09 -6.81 -7.19
N VAL A 114 -21.86 -6.79 -6.68
CA VAL A 114 -21.53 -6.10 -5.43
C VAL A 114 -20.50 -5.01 -5.72
N THR A 115 -20.85 -3.77 -5.39
CA THR A 115 -19.92 -2.65 -5.47
C THR A 115 -19.12 -2.55 -4.17
N VAL A 116 -17.80 -2.55 -4.29
CA VAL A 116 -16.87 -2.47 -3.15
C VAL A 116 -15.80 -1.41 -3.38
N GLU A 117 -15.26 -0.90 -2.28
CA GLU A 117 -14.00 -0.19 -2.24
C GLU A 117 -12.89 -1.23 -2.03
N LEU A 118 -11.95 -1.28 -2.96
CA LEU A 118 -10.91 -2.30 -2.99
C LEU A 118 -9.53 -1.65 -2.96
N THR A 119 -8.64 -2.16 -2.11
CA THR A 119 -7.24 -1.76 -2.07
C THR A 119 -6.39 -2.83 -2.72
N GLN A 120 -5.71 -2.50 -3.82
CA GLN A 120 -4.80 -3.41 -4.51
C GLN A 120 -3.35 -3.23 -4.02
N GLY A 121 -2.59 -4.31 -4.07
CA GLY A 121 -1.13 -4.29 -3.98
C GLY A 121 -0.56 -4.09 -5.38
N LEU A 122 0.17 -2.99 -5.57
CA LEU A 122 0.93 -2.68 -6.76
C LEU A 122 2.39 -3.11 -6.60
N GLU A 123 3.03 -3.37 -7.73
CA GLU A 123 4.48 -3.63 -7.77
C GLU A 123 5.28 -2.38 -7.43
N PHE A 124 6.55 -2.56 -7.03
CA PHE A 124 7.36 -1.45 -6.53
C PHE A 124 7.52 -0.31 -7.56
N GLU A 125 7.69 -0.68 -8.83
CA GLU A 125 7.90 0.26 -9.94
C GLU A 125 6.65 1.00 -10.38
N GLU A 126 5.47 0.41 -10.17
CA GLU A 126 4.17 0.98 -10.55
C GLU A 126 3.72 2.07 -9.55
N MET A 127 4.37 2.16 -8.39
CA MET A 127 4.04 3.15 -7.38
C MET A 127 4.65 4.54 -7.69
N PRO A 128 3.98 5.62 -7.23
CA PRO A 128 4.55 6.97 -7.25
C PRO A 128 5.92 7.01 -6.58
N SER A 129 6.79 7.91 -7.05
CA SER A 129 8.15 8.06 -6.50
C SER A 129 8.13 8.37 -5.00
N THR A 130 7.19 9.18 -4.52
CA THR A 130 7.04 9.53 -3.11
C THR A 130 6.70 8.32 -2.25
N ALA A 131 5.83 7.42 -2.77
CA ALA A 131 5.48 6.17 -2.09
C ALA A 131 6.68 5.21 -2.01
N ARG A 132 7.47 5.12 -3.08
CA ARG A 132 8.71 4.32 -3.09
C ARG A 132 9.70 4.81 -2.05
N VAL A 133 9.98 6.10 -2.01
CA VAL A 133 10.90 6.70 -1.02
C VAL A 133 10.43 6.41 0.41
N TYR A 134 9.14 6.62 0.71
CA TYR A 134 8.60 6.33 2.04
C TYR A 134 8.74 4.85 2.41
N ILE A 135 8.44 3.93 1.49
CA ILE A 135 8.57 2.48 1.72
C ILE A 135 10.02 2.10 1.98
N THR A 136 10.97 2.65 1.21
CA THR A 136 12.41 2.38 1.37
C THR A 136 12.93 2.88 2.71
N VAL A 137 12.71 4.15 3.07
CA VAL A 137 13.16 4.71 4.36
C VAL A 137 12.57 3.94 5.54
N ARG A 138 11.29 3.57 5.45
CA ARG A 138 10.61 2.77 6.48
C ARG A 138 11.15 1.34 6.57
N ALA A 139 11.45 0.72 5.44
CA ALA A 139 12.05 -0.61 5.39
C ALA A 139 13.47 -0.58 5.97
N ALA A 140 14.26 0.44 5.65
CA ALA A 140 15.60 0.66 6.15
C ALA A 140 15.61 0.81 7.68
N ARG A 141 14.73 1.64 8.24
CA ARG A 141 14.57 1.74 9.70
C ARG A 141 14.20 0.40 10.34
N LYS A 142 13.22 -0.32 9.78
CA LYS A 142 12.81 -1.62 10.32
C LYS A 142 13.93 -2.65 10.27
N TYR A 143 14.75 -2.62 9.22
CA TYR A 143 15.91 -3.48 9.08
C TYR A 143 16.93 -3.15 10.19
N GLN A 144 17.33 -1.89 10.30
CA GLN A 144 18.25 -1.42 11.33
C GLN A 144 17.75 -1.73 12.77
N ASP A 145 16.48 -1.46 13.06
CA ASP A 145 15.86 -1.70 14.39
C ASP A 145 15.84 -3.19 14.77
N ARG A 146 15.65 -4.08 13.79
CA ARG A 146 15.57 -5.53 14.04
C ARG A 146 16.92 -6.17 14.30
N TYR A 147 17.98 -5.68 13.67
CA TYR A 147 19.29 -6.35 13.69
C TYR A 147 20.32 -5.66 14.57
N PHE A 148 20.30 -4.32 14.67
CA PHE A 148 21.36 -3.57 15.32
C PHE A 148 20.90 -2.80 16.55
N GLY A 149 19.62 -2.39 16.61
CA GLY A 149 18.97 -1.88 17.82
C GLY A 149 19.62 -0.63 18.45
N ASP A 150 20.39 0.15 17.69
CA ASP A 150 21.03 1.38 18.17
C ASP A 150 20.01 2.54 18.28
N GLN A 151 19.88 3.12 19.47
CA GLN A 151 18.93 4.20 19.76
C GLN A 151 19.30 5.52 19.06
N ALA A 152 20.59 5.81 18.86
CA ALA A 152 21.00 7.04 18.21
C ALA A 152 20.59 7.00 16.72
N THR A 153 20.98 5.93 16.03
CA THR A 153 20.62 5.74 14.62
C THR A 153 19.10 5.61 14.43
N HIS A 154 18.37 4.98 15.37
CA HIS A 154 16.90 4.93 15.36
C HIS A 154 16.24 6.32 15.37
N SER A 155 16.81 7.29 16.12
CA SER A 155 16.22 8.63 16.22
C SER A 155 16.29 9.40 14.89
N TYR A 156 17.41 9.29 14.18
CA TYR A 156 17.59 9.92 12.86
C TYR A 156 16.68 9.29 11.82
N THR A 157 16.68 7.95 11.70
CA THR A 157 15.86 7.25 10.70
C THR A 157 14.35 7.40 10.96
N LYS A 158 13.94 7.62 12.21
CA LYS A 158 12.56 7.97 12.56
C LYS A 158 12.16 9.37 12.09
N GLN A 159 13.08 10.34 12.17
CA GLN A 159 12.84 11.69 11.65
C GLN A 159 12.66 11.64 10.13
N ASP A 160 13.54 10.91 9.44
CA ASP A 160 13.48 10.71 7.98
C ASP A 160 12.17 10.00 7.56
N GLU A 161 11.74 8.95 8.30
CA GLU A 161 10.45 8.30 8.04
C GLU A 161 9.29 9.29 8.20
N THR A 162 9.37 10.18 9.18
CA THR A 162 8.30 11.16 9.46
C THR A 162 8.20 12.20 8.35
N GLU A 163 9.34 12.68 7.84
CA GLU A 163 9.41 13.61 6.71
C GLU A 163 8.90 12.96 5.42
N ALA A 164 9.34 11.73 5.12
CA ALA A 164 8.87 10.99 3.96
C ALA A 164 7.36 10.68 4.04
N LEU A 165 6.84 10.36 5.23
CA LEU A 165 5.40 10.19 5.44
C LEU A 165 4.63 11.50 5.24
N ALA A 166 5.19 12.64 5.69
CA ALA A 166 4.57 13.94 5.49
C ALA A 166 4.49 14.30 4.01
N ALA A 167 5.56 14.06 3.24
CA ALA A 167 5.56 14.25 1.80
C ALA A 167 4.49 13.38 1.11
N LEU A 168 4.40 12.10 1.46
CA LEU A 168 3.40 11.19 0.91
C LEU A 168 1.96 11.64 1.22
N LYS A 169 1.71 12.11 2.45
CA LYS A 169 0.41 12.63 2.84
C LYS A 169 0.05 13.94 2.15
N ASN A 170 1.02 14.81 1.92
CA ASN A 170 0.77 16.06 1.20
C ASN A 170 0.30 15.76 -0.23
N GLU A 171 0.93 14.80 -0.90
CA GLU A 171 0.52 14.38 -2.24
C GLU A 171 -0.87 13.68 -2.23
N ASP A 172 -1.17 12.87 -1.22
CA ASP A 172 -2.52 12.30 -1.00
C ASP A 172 -3.58 13.41 -0.87
N LEU A 173 -3.29 14.43 -0.05
CA LEU A 173 -4.19 15.56 0.17
C LEU A 173 -4.36 16.44 -1.07
N GLU A 174 -3.30 16.64 -1.86
CA GLU A 174 -3.39 17.36 -3.14
C GLU A 174 -4.23 16.60 -4.16
N PHE A 175 -4.21 15.27 -4.15
CA PHE A 175 -5.03 14.45 -5.05
C PHE A 175 -6.50 14.39 -4.63
N ASP A 176 -6.78 14.23 -3.34
CA ASP A 176 -8.13 14.19 -2.79
C ASP A 176 -8.85 15.55 -2.90
N ASP A 177 -8.08 16.65 -3.03
CA ASP A 177 -8.53 18.05 -3.05
C ASP A 177 -9.73 18.31 -2.12
N PRO A 178 -9.59 18.01 -0.82
CA PRO A 178 -10.73 17.97 0.09
C PRO A 178 -11.25 19.40 0.34
N ASN A 179 -12.34 19.75 -0.34
CA ASN A 179 -12.97 21.04 -0.17
C ASN A 179 -13.97 21.01 1.00
N MET A 180 -13.60 21.58 2.15
CA MET A 180 -14.45 21.63 3.34
C MET A 180 -15.84 22.26 3.10
N LEU A 181 -15.97 23.17 2.12
CA LEU A 181 -17.22 23.86 1.83
C LEU A 181 -18.17 23.03 0.97
N GLU A 182 -17.67 22.10 0.16
CA GLU A 182 -18.51 21.29 -0.72
C GLU A 182 -18.64 19.84 -0.25
N ASP A 183 -17.61 19.31 0.40
CA ASP A 183 -17.48 17.88 0.71
C ASP A 183 -17.76 17.53 2.18
N SER A 184 -17.98 18.54 3.04
CA SER A 184 -18.45 18.24 4.39
C SER A 184 -19.88 17.69 4.35
N GLN A 185 -20.09 16.52 4.95
CA GLN A 185 -21.42 15.89 5.07
C GLN A 185 -22.47 16.85 5.67
N PHE A 186 -22.01 17.81 6.49
CA PHE A 186 -22.83 18.86 7.06
C PHE A 186 -23.34 19.88 6.02
N VAL A 187 -22.51 20.32 5.07
CA VAL A 187 -22.94 21.28 4.03
C VAL A 187 -23.70 20.58 2.91
N SER A 188 -23.33 19.36 2.53
CA SER A 188 -24.09 18.54 1.57
C SER A 188 -25.54 18.29 2.02
N GLY A 189 -25.77 18.11 3.33
CA GLY A 189 -27.11 18.00 3.91
C GLY A 189 -27.96 19.29 3.85
N LEU A 190 -27.33 20.46 3.80
CA LEU A 190 -28.00 21.77 3.72
C LEU A 190 -28.34 22.19 2.28
N ARG A 191 -27.77 21.52 1.28
CA ARG A 191 -27.91 21.85 -0.16
C ARG A 191 -29.02 21.05 -0.86
N LYS A 192 -29.84 20.27 -0.13
CA LYS A 192 -31.06 19.69 -0.73
C LYS A 192 -32.09 20.81 -0.99
N PRO A 193 -32.69 20.90 -2.19
CA PRO A 193 -33.83 21.78 -2.45
C PRO A 193 -35.07 21.32 -1.66
#